data_AF-A0A961IQJ1-F1
#
_entry.id   AF-A0A961IQJ1-F1
#
_cell.length_a   1.000
_cell.length_b   1.000
_cell.length_c   1.000
_cell.angle_alpha   90.00
_cell.angle_beta   90.00
_cell.angle_gamma   90.00
#
_symmetry.space_group_name_H-M   'P 1'
#
loop_
_entity.id
_entity.type
_entity.pdbx_description
1 polymer ?
#
loop_
_entity_poly.entity_id
_entity_poly.type
_entity_poly.pdbx_seq_one_letter_code
_entity_poly.pdbx_strand_id
1 'polypeptide(L)'
;MISELPFQIPLPFSNSSLPISTYSIMLMIAFLVASFVAPRELQRRGLDPEVADWSLLLAVVGAIVGSKVFFVFEIWDQIWKPAESMGFWQTFKTVFFSVQGLEGQVPGARSLYNNLFTGSGLVFYGGFVFAFSMIYIYLRRRGLSIWRYGDAFMPSLALGYAIGRLGCLISGDGCYGHGASVNIPLLTMVYGPADGFCPADPALSWKYPYMCSAGVNVWNTPMMESLLSLGLFLILMLWARHQNFRPGMLVAIFLVYNGFARFMVEFLRLNDAVIPVLDPPTYETAYGLVKNLRTVPEEMGGRLPAYYFENWHWYGFTQAQLTAVALIVIGVAWMVLGRLYKKQADGEAA
;
A
#
# COMPACT_ATOMS: atom_id res chain seq x y z
N MET A 1 -20.59 0.03 -1.45
CA MET A 1 -19.13 0.25 -1.45
C MET A 1 -18.91 1.69 -1.89
N ILE A 2 -18.22 2.52 -1.12
CA ILE A 2 -18.02 3.95 -1.43
C ILE A 2 -16.94 4.04 -2.54
N SER A 3 -17.26 3.50 -3.72
CA SER A 3 -16.47 3.70 -4.91
C SER A 3 -16.71 5.14 -5.35
N GLU A 4 -15.79 6.00 -4.94
CA GLU A 4 -15.72 7.43 -5.24
C GLU A 4 -16.75 8.29 -4.49
N LEU A 5 -16.29 9.01 -3.45
CA LEU A 5 -16.91 10.30 -3.17
C LEU A 5 -16.69 11.17 -4.42
N PRO A 6 -17.73 11.77 -5.02
CA PRO A 6 -17.63 12.47 -6.29
C PRO A 6 -17.07 13.88 -6.07
N PHE A 7 -15.91 14.00 -5.43
CA PHE A 7 -15.25 15.30 -5.34
C PHE A 7 -14.52 15.54 -6.66
N GLN A 8 -15.21 16.26 -7.53
CA GLN A 8 -14.73 16.64 -8.85
C GLN A 8 -14.31 18.10 -8.81
N ILE A 9 -13.02 18.39 -9.05
CA ILE A 9 -12.57 19.78 -9.23
C ILE A 9 -12.79 20.17 -10.69
N PRO A 10 -13.63 21.18 -10.98
CA PRO A 10 -13.78 21.70 -12.34
C PRO A 10 -12.48 22.41 -12.75
N LEU A 11 -11.96 22.09 -13.93
CA LEU A 11 -10.76 22.75 -14.45
C LEU A 11 -11.12 24.14 -14.98
N PRO A 12 -10.44 25.22 -14.54
CA PRO A 12 -10.81 26.60 -14.90
C PRO A 12 -10.72 26.91 -16.40
N PHE A 13 -10.10 26.04 -17.19
CA PHE A 13 -9.89 26.23 -18.64
C PHE A 13 -10.29 24.99 -19.47
N SER A 14 -11.08 24.05 -18.91
CA SER A 14 -11.52 22.84 -19.61
C SER A 14 -12.92 22.42 -19.15
N ASN A 15 -13.74 21.91 -20.06
CA ASN A 15 -15.05 21.29 -19.73
C ASN A 15 -14.92 19.91 -19.07
N SER A 16 -13.73 19.56 -18.57
CA SER A 16 -13.46 18.30 -17.88
C SER A 16 -13.24 18.53 -16.38
N SER A 17 -13.65 17.55 -15.59
CA SER A 17 -13.41 17.52 -14.14
C SER A 17 -12.34 16.50 -13.80
N LEU A 18 -11.52 16.81 -12.79
CA LEU A 18 -10.57 15.85 -12.23
C LEU A 18 -11.24 15.08 -11.09
N PRO A 19 -11.42 13.75 -11.22
CA PRO A 19 -11.94 12.94 -10.12
C PRO A 19 -10.87 12.81 -9.03
N ILE A 20 -11.22 13.18 -7.79
CA ILE A 20 -10.36 12.98 -6.63
C ILE A 20 -10.83 11.77 -5.85
N SER A 21 -9.96 10.76 -5.77
CA SER A 21 -10.25 9.58 -4.97
C SER A 21 -10.21 9.89 -3.48
N THR A 22 -11.03 9.19 -2.70
CA THR A 22 -11.01 9.27 -1.22
C THR A 22 -9.65 8.87 -0.65
N TYR A 23 -8.96 7.93 -1.30
CA TYR A 23 -7.60 7.55 -0.97
C TYR A 23 -6.61 8.71 -1.13
N SER A 24 -6.69 9.46 -2.24
CA SER A 24 -5.85 10.65 -2.49
C SER A 24 -6.04 11.73 -1.42
N ILE A 25 -7.27 11.94 -0.95
CA ILE A 25 -7.56 12.89 0.14
C ILE A 25 -6.88 12.42 1.44
N MET A 26 -6.97 11.13 1.76
CA MET A 26 -6.34 10.57 2.95
C MET A 26 -4.81 10.63 2.88
N LEU A 27 -4.21 10.42 1.70
CA LEU A 27 -2.78 10.64 1.49
C LEU A 27 -2.38 12.10 1.67
N MET A 28 -3.19 13.05 1.21
CA MET A 28 -2.96 14.48 1.43
C MET A 28 -3.01 14.81 2.93
N ILE A 29 -3.98 14.28 3.66
CA ILE A 29 -4.08 14.44 5.12
C ILE A 29 -2.84 13.84 5.80
N ALA A 30 -2.41 12.64 5.40
CA ALA A 30 -1.20 12.01 5.93
C ALA A 30 0.04 12.88 5.70
N PHE A 31 0.18 13.49 4.52
CA PHE A 31 1.25 14.42 4.20
C PHE A 31 1.21 15.68 5.07
N LEU A 32 0.04 16.31 5.23
CA LEU A 32 -0.12 17.51 6.06
C LEU A 32 0.14 17.24 7.54
N VAL A 33 -0.27 16.07 8.03
CA VAL A 33 0.03 15.64 9.40
C VAL A 33 1.53 15.39 9.57
N ALA A 34 2.18 14.76 8.59
CA ALA A 34 3.63 14.54 8.62
C ALA A 34 4.41 15.85 8.58
N SER A 35 4.00 16.83 7.75
CA SER A 35 4.60 18.17 7.71
C SER A 35 4.37 18.97 8.98
N PHE A 36 3.33 18.66 9.74
CA PHE A 36 3.13 19.25 11.06
C PHE A 36 3.98 18.57 12.14
N VAL A 37 4.03 17.24 12.17
CA VAL A 37 4.65 16.47 13.27
C VAL A 37 6.18 16.40 13.13
N ALA A 38 6.71 16.20 11.92
CA ALA A 38 8.15 15.96 11.73
C ALA A 38 9.03 17.16 12.12
N PRO A 39 8.75 18.42 11.69
CA PRO A 39 9.57 19.57 12.07
C PRO A 39 9.57 19.82 13.58
N ARG A 40 8.43 19.59 14.25
CA ARG A 40 8.31 19.74 15.71
C ARG A 40 9.17 18.73 16.46
N GLU A 41 9.21 17.49 15.98
CA GLU A 41 10.03 16.46 16.59
C GLU A 41 11.53 16.70 16.33
N LEU A 42 11.90 17.26 15.17
CA LEU A 42 13.27 17.74 14.91
C LEU A 42 13.66 18.86 15.87
N GLN A 43 12.83 19.89 15.99
CA GLN A 43 13.07 21.02 16.90
C GLN A 43 13.25 20.56 18.34
N ARG A 44 12.41 19.63 18.81
CA ARG A 44 12.50 19.03 20.16
C ARG A 44 13.85 18.33 20.40
N ARG A 45 14.45 17.75 19.36
CA ARG A 45 15.75 17.07 19.42
C ARG A 45 16.95 18.00 19.20
N GLY A 46 16.71 19.31 19.08
CA GLY A 46 17.75 20.29 18.72
C GLY A 46 18.30 20.08 17.32
N LEU A 47 17.50 19.51 16.41
CA LEU A 47 17.83 19.33 14.99
C LEU A 47 17.17 20.43 14.17
N ASP A 48 17.78 20.76 13.03
CA ASP A 48 17.25 21.74 12.08
C ASP A 48 15.88 21.29 11.51
N PRO A 49 14.78 22.03 11.76
CA PRO A 49 13.45 21.70 11.26
C PRO A 49 13.32 21.80 9.73
N GLU A 50 14.11 22.62 9.05
CA GLU A 50 14.02 22.79 7.58
C GLU A 50 14.34 21.48 6.84
N VAL A 51 15.11 20.61 7.48
CA VAL A 51 15.42 19.27 6.96
C VAL A 51 14.16 18.42 6.80
N ALA A 52 13.13 18.61 7.62
CA ALA A 52 11.87 17.88 7.46
C ALA A 52 11.14 18.29 6.18
N ASP A 53 11.05 19.58 5.89
CA ASP A 53 10.31 20.08 4.72
C ASP A 53 10.94 19.57 3.42
N TRP A 54 12.28 19.66 3.31
CA TRP A 54 13.01 19.10 2.18
C TRP A 54 12.90 17.58 2.11
N SER A 55 12.99 16.87 3.25
CA SER A 55 12.87 15.41 3.26
C SER A 55 11.49 14.95 2.83
N LEU A 56 10.43 15.65 3.23
CA LEU A 56 9.05 15.36 2.84
C LEU A 56 8.83 15.61 1.34
N LEU A 57 9.33 16.72 0.81
CA LEU A 57 9.27 17.01 -0.62
C LEU A 57 10.00 15.93 -1.43
N LEU A 58 11.22 15.58 -1.03
CA LEU A 58 12.02 14.54 -1.68
C LEU A 58 11.37 13.16 -1.54
N ALA A 59 10.70 12.88 -0.43
CA ALA A 59 9.94 11.64 -0.25
C ALA A 59 8.82 11.53 -1.29
N VAL A 60 8.03 12.59 -1.48
CA VAL A 60 6.91 12.61 -2.45
C VAL A 60 7.44 12.48 -3.87
N VAL A 61 8.42 13.31 -4.25
CA VAL A 61 9.00 13.27 -5.60
C VAL A 61 9.64 11.92 -5.88
N GLY A 62 10.47 11.43 -4.95
CA GLY A 62 11.11 10.12 -5.05
C GLY A 62 10.10 8.98 -5.11
N ALA A 63 9.02 9.04 -4.33
CA ALA A 63 7.97 8.03 -4.34
C ALA A 63 7.25 7.98 -5.69
N ILE A 64 6.86 9.12 -6.25
CA ILE A 64 6.16 9.20 -7.54
C ILE A 64 7.08 8.74 -8.68
N VAL A 65 8.30 9.28 -8.75
CA VAL A 65 9.25 8.93 -9.81
C VAL A 65 9.65 7.46 -9.72
N GLY A 66 10.04 7.00 -8.53
CA GLY A 66 10.49 5.63 -8.33
C GLY A 66 9.40 4.60 -8.58
N SER A 67 8.16 4.87 -8.15
CA SER A 67 7.04 3.94 -8.36
C SER A 67 6.68 3.79 -9.83
N LYS A 68 6.76 4.87 -10.63
CA LYS A 68 6.57 4.83 -12.07
C LYS A 68 7.71 4.14 -12.80
N VAL A 69 8.95 4.41 -12.42
CA VAL A 69 10.13 3.74 -13.01
C VAL A 69 10.04 2.22 -12.80
N PHE A 70 9.73 1.77 -11.59
CA PHE A 70 9.56 0.34 -11.32
C PHE A 70 8.34 -0.25 -12.02
N PHE A 71 7.24 0.49 -12.13
CA PHE A 71 6.09 0.04 -12.89
C PHE A 71 6.45 -0.24 -14.35
N VAL A 72 7.23 0.65 -14.99
CA VAL A 72 7.72 0.44 -16.36
C VAL A 72 8.56 -0.83 -16.48
N PHE A 73 9.39 -1.14 -15.48
CA PHE A 73 10.13 -2.40 -15.45
C PHE A 73 9.22 -3.62 -15.30
N GLU A 74 8.16 -3.52 -14.51
CA GLU A 74 7.20 -4.61 -14.31
C GLU A 74 6.40 -4.92 -15.58
N ILE A 75 6.04 -3.89 -16.36
CA ILE A 75 5.31 -4.06 -17.63
C ILE A 75 6.25 -4.05 -18.86
N TRP A 76 7.56 -4.24 -18.66
CA TRP A 76 8.55 -4.10 -19.72
C TRP A 76 8.32 -5.06 -20.88
N ASP A 77 7.90 -6.28 -20.57
CA ASP A 77 7.51 -7.31 -21.53
C ASP A 77 6.29 -6.90 -22.38
N GLN A 78 5.33 -6.18 -21.78
CA GLN A 78 4.11 -5.68 -22.42
C GLN A 78 4.37 -4.41 -23.24
N ILE A 79 5.34 -3.60 -22.84
CA ILE A 79 5.83 -2.43 -23.58
C ILE A 79 6.63 -2.91 -24.80
N TRP A 80 7.54 -3.86 -24.58
CA TRP A 80 8.46 -4.39 -25.57
C TRP A 80 7.98 -5.72 -26.15
N LYS A 81 6.68 -5.79 -26.51
CA LYS A 81 6.15 -6.96 -27.22
C LYS A 81 6.74 -7.03 -28.62
N PRO A 82 7.47 -8.10 -28.98
CA PRO A 82 7.97 -8.25 -30.33
C PRO A 82 6.77 -8.40 -31.27
N ALA A 83 6.52 -7.39 -32.09
CA ALA A 83 5.61 -7.54 -33.20
C ALA A 83 6.32 -8.44 -34.22
N GLU A 84 5.82 -9.66 -34.41
CA GLU A 84 6.40 -10.66 -35.33
C GLU A 84 6.62 -10.12 -36.75
N SER A 85 5.96 -9.02 -37.12
CA SER A 85 6.04 -8.34 -38.42
C SER A 85 6.83 -7.02 -38.43
N MET A 86 7.28 -6.46 -37.30
CA MET A 86 8.05 -5.21 -37.27
C MET A 86 9.52 -5.44 -36.94
N GLY A 87 10.43 -4.90 -37.75
CA GLY A 87 11.86 -4.92 -37.46
C GLY A 87 12.21 -4.14 -36.19
N PHE A 88 13.28 -4.55 -35.50
CA PHE A 88 13.72 -3.98 -34.21
C PHE A 88 13.73 -2.45 -34.17
N TRP A 89 14.30 -1.79 -35.18
CA TRP A 89 14.40 -0.32 -35.23
C TRP A 89 13.05 0.37 -35.39
N GLN A 90 12.07 -0.29 -36.00
CA GLN A 90 10.72 0.24 -36.15
C GLN A 90 9.96 0.10 -34.84
N THR A 91 10.06 -1.06 -34.19
CA THR A 91 9.54 -1.26 -32.83
C THR A 91 10.14 -0.25 -31.85
N PHE A 92 11.46 -0.04 -31.89
CA PHE A 92 12.14 0.93 -31.04
C PHE A 92 11.60 2.35 -31.24
N LYS A 93 11.46 2.78 -32.51
CA LYS A 93 10.90 4.10 -32.83
C LYS A 93 9.46 4.23 -32.33
N THR A 94 8.64 3.21 -32.54
CA THR A 94 7.24 3.22 -32.11
C THR A 94 7.12 3.29 -30.60
N VAL A 95 7.87 2.49 -29.85
CA VAL A 95 7.76 2.47 -28.37
C VAL A 95 8.25 3.77 -27.73
N PHE A 96 9.40 4.30 -28.17
CA PHE A 96 10.03 5.46 -27.53
C PHE A 96 9.67 6.81 -28.13
N PHE A 97 9.06 6.87 -29.32
CA PHE A 97 8.70 8.16 -29.94
C PHE A 97 7.23 8.28 -30.32
N SER A 98 6.40 7.24 -30.11
CA SER A 98 4.95 7.32 -30.25
C SER A 98 4.26 7.31 -28.89
N VAL A 99 3.36 8.27 -28.67
CA VAL A 99 2.53 8.35 -27.44
C VAL A 99 1.63 7.13 -27.28
N GLN A 100 1.17 6.53 -28.38
CA GLN A 100 0.35 5.32 -28.35
C GLN A 100 1.19 4.04 -28.32
N GLY A 101 2.50 4.13 -28.60
CA GLY A 101 3.36 2.94 -28.67
C GLY A 101 2.77 1.86 -29.58
N LEU A 102 2.71 0.63 -29.06
CA LEU A 102 2.10 -0.54 -29.71
C LEU A 102 0.67 -0.81 -29.23
N GLU A 103 0.12 0.06 -28.37
CA GLU A 103 -1.21 -0.09 -27.80
C GLU A 103 -2.27 0.00 -28.90
N GLY A 104 -3.16 -1.00 -28.96
CA GLY A 104 -4.17 -1.13 -30.02
C GLY A 104 -3.68 -1.76 -31.33
N GLN A 105 -2.37 -1.83 -31.56
CA GLN A 105 -1.78 -2.53 -32.72
C GLN A 105 -1.49 -3.99 -32.42
N VAL A 106 -1.04 -4.30 -31.20
CA VAL A 106 -0.74 -5.65 -30.73
C VAL A 106 -1.62 -5.98 -29.51
N PRO A 107 -2.35 -7.12 -29.52
CA PRO A 107 -3.16 -7.53 -28.38
C PRO A 107 -2.36 -7.62 -27.08
N GLY A 108 -2.81 -6.86 -26.08
CA GLY A 108 -2.17 -6.79 -24.76
C GLY A 108 -0.80 -6.11 -24.75
N ALA A 109 -0.45 -5.32 -25.77
CA ALA A 109 0.66 -4.38 -25.66
C ALA A 109 0.22 -3.11 -24.93
N ARG A 110 1.14 -2.50 -24.20
CA ARG A 110 0.89 -1.29 -23.41
C ARG A 110 1.77 -0.14 -23.90
N SER A 111 1.24 1.08 -23.95
CA SER A 111 2.03 2.26 -24.28
C SER A 111 2.92 2.70 -23.12
N LEU A 112 4.19 3.03 -23.40
CA LEU A 112 5.08 3.63 -22.41
C LEU A 112 4.52 4.96 -21.87
N TYR A 113 4.17 5.88 -22.75
CA TYR A 113 3.78 7.25 -22.38
C TYR A 113 2.43 7.30 -21.66
N ASN A 114 1.43 6.55 -22.14
CA ASN A 114 0.13 6.52 -21.47
C ASN A 114 0.29 5.98 -20.05
N ASN A 115 1.04 4.89 -19.86
CA ASN A 115 1.25 4.30 -18.53
C ASN A 115 2.10 5.19 -17.60
N LEU A 116 2.98 6.02 -18.15
CA LEU A 116 3.79 6.93 -17.34
C LEU A 116 2.98 8.10 -16.79
N PHE A 117 2.04 8.65 -17.57
CA PHE A 117 1.27 9.85 -17.21
C PHE A 117 -0.14 9.58 -16.67
N THR A 118 -0.60 8.33 -16.66
CA THR A 118 -1.85 7.96 -15.97
C THR A 118 -1.68 7.98 -14.45
N GLY A 119 -2.79 8.18 -13.72
CA GLY A 119 -2.81 8.09 -12.26
C GLY A 119 -2.68 6.65 -11.70
N SER A 120 -2.70 5.63 -12.57
CA SER A 120 -2.62 4.21 -12.21
C SER A 120 -1.21 3.64 -12.42
N GLY A 121 -0.95 2.43 -11.90
CA GLY A 121 0.34 1.76 -12.11
C GLY A 121 1.47 2.38 -11.29
N LEU A 122 1.40 2.20 -9.97
CA LEU A 122 2.42 2.67 -9.03
C LEU A 122 2.96 1.48 -8.24
N VAL A 123 4.26 1.21 -8.37
CA VAL A 123 4.91 0.14 -7.62
C VAL A 123 5.49 0.67 -6.31
N PHE A 124 5.00 0.15 -5.18
CA PHE A 124 5.43 0.58 -3.85
C PHE A 124 6.96 0.49 -3.65
N TYR A 125 7.57 -0.64 -4.05
CA TYR A 125 9.01 -0.87 -3.87
C TYR A 125 9.87 0.21 -4.54
N GLY A 126 9.51 0.57 -5.78
CA GLY A 126 10.22 1.61 -6.50
C GLY A 126 10.10 2.96 -5.82
N GLY A 127 8.89 3.30 -5.35
CA GLY A 127 8.66 4.55 -4.64
C GLY A 127 9.45 4.63 -3.33
N PHE A 128 9.44 3.56 -2.54
CA PHE A 128 10.18 3.49 -1.28
C PHE A 128 11.69 3.63 -1.48
N VAL A 129 12.28 2.87 -2.42
CA VAL A 129 13.73 2.87 -2.67
C VAL A 129 14.20 4.25 -3.14
N PHE A 130 13.49 4.89 -4.07
CA PHE A 130 13.86 6.22 -4.56
C PHE A 130 13.66 7.31 -3.50
N ALA A 131 12.53 7.31 -2.78
CA ALA A 131 12.30 8.26 -1.69
C ALA A 131 13.40 8.17 -0.63
N PHE A 132 13.72 6.96 -0.16
CA PHE A 132 14.79 6.73 0.80
C PHE A 132 16.15 7.19 0.25
N SER A 133 16.47 6.84 -1.00
CA SER A 133 17.74 7.19 -1.64
C SER A 133 17.92 8.71 -1.76
N MET A 134 16.87 9.44 -2.14
CA MET A 134 16.94 10.91 -2.26
C MET A 134 17.17 11.57 -0.89
N ILE A 135 16.45 11.13 0.14
CA ILE A 135 16.64 11.64 1.52
C ILE A 135 18.03 11.29 2.03
N TYR A 136 18.49 10.04 1.80
CA TYR A 136 19.83 9.59 2.18
C TYR A 136 20.92 10.46 1.54
N ILE A 137 20.84 10.69 0.23
CA ILE A 137 21.80 11.54 -0.50
C ILE A 137 21.74 12.99 0.02
N TYR A 138 20.55 13.52 0.27
CA TYR A 138 20.36 14.87 0.81
C TYR A 138 21.02 15.05 2.19
N LEU A 139 20.74 14.14 3.13
CA LEU A 139 21.33 14.20 4.47
C LEU A 139 22.85 14.03 4.41
N ARG A 140 23.36 13.11 3.60
CA ARG A 140 24.81 12.89 3.43
C ARG A 140 25.53 14.08 2.83
N ARG A 141 24.95 14.73 1.81
CA ARG A 141 25.53 15.93 1.19
C ARG A 141 25.59 17.12 2.14
N ARG A 142 24.69 17.20 3.12
CA ARG A 142 24.70 18.22 4.17
C ARG A 142 25.53 17.84 5.41
N GLY A 143 26.21 16.69 5.40
CA GLY A 143 26.99 16.23 6.56
C GLY A 143 26.13 15.88 7.79
N LEU A 144 24.83 15.65 7.59
CA LEU A 144 23.88 15.40 8.67
C LEU A 144 23.86 13.92 9.06
N SER A 145 23.66 13.66 10.36
CA SER A 145 23.60 12.29 10.89
C SER A 145 22.28 11.61 10.49
N ILE A 146 22.35 10.62 9.60
CA ILE A 146 21.17 9.88 9.12
C ILE A 146 20.35 9.31 10.28
N TRP A 147 20.99 8.77 11.31
CA TRP A 147 20.31 8.09 12.40
C TRP A 147 19.52 9.03 13.32
N ARG A 148 20.08 10.19 13.65
CA ARG A 148 19.37 11.21 14.47
C ARG A 148 18.13 11.74 13.75
N TYR A 149 18.24 12.01 12.46
CA TYR A 149 17.11 12.46 11.63
C TYR A 149 16.11 11.33 11.41
N GLY A 150 16.59 10.11 11.11
CA GLY A 150 15.76 8.92 10.95
C GLY A 150 14.88 8.65 12.17
N ASP A 151 15.47 8.66 13.37
CA ASP A 151 14.72 8.49 14.62
C ASP A 151 13.65 9.58 14.84
N ALA A 152 13.91 10.80 14.37
CA ALA A 152 12.95 11.91 14.47
C ALA A 152 11.78 11.76 13.48
N PHE A 153 12.00 11.11 12.35
CA PHE A 153 10.96 10.86 11.34
C PHE A 153 10.04 9.67 11.67
N MET A 154 10.48 8.71 12.49
CA MET A 154 9.71 7.50 12.78
C MET A 154 8.29 7.74 13.34
N PRO A 155 8.05 8.69 14.27
CA PRO A 155 6.69 9.00 14.71
C PRO A 155 5.80 9.46 13.56
N SER A 156 6.27 10.38 12.73
CA SER A 156 5.52 10.88 11.58
C SER A 156 5.23 9.77 10.56
N LEU A 157 6.19 8.86 10.34
CA LEU A 157 6.01 7.71 9.45
C LEU A 157 4.93 6.74 9.97
N ALA A 158 4.94 6.42 11.27
CA ALA A 158 3.93 5.57 11.90
C ALA A 158 2.52 6.17 11.80
N LEU A 159 2.40 7.47 12.06
CA LEU A 159 1.13 8.18 11.94
C LEU A 159 0.65 8.30 10.49
N GLY A 160 1.55 8.61 9.55
CA GLY A 160 1.24 8.66 8.13
C GLY A 160 0.75 7.31 7.61
N TYR A 161 1.36 6.20 8.04
CA TYR A 161 0.92 4.86 7.68
C TYR A 161 -0.44 4.50 8.29
N ALA A 162 -0.72 4.92 9.53
CA ALA A 162 -2.04 4.76 10.14
C ALA A 162 -3.14 5.46 9.32
N ILE A 163 -2.90 6.71 8.89
CA ILE A 163 -3.84 7.47 8.07
C ILE A 163 -3.98 6.84 6.67
N GLY A 164 -2.87 6.38 6.07
CA GLY A 164 -2.89 5.70 4.78
C GLY A 164 -3.74 4.42 4.79
N ARG A 165 -3.68 3.63 5.87
CA ARG A 165 -4.49 2.42 6.04
C ARG A 165 -5.97 2.73 6.25
N LEU A 166 -6.32 3.83 6.92
CA LEU A 166 -7.70 4.33 6.92
C LEU A 166 -8.15 4.75 5.51
N GLY A 167 -7.24 5.27 4.68
CA GLY A 167 -7.48 5.50 3.26
C GLY A 167 -7.90 4.24 2.51
N CYS A 168 -7.23 3.11 2.74
CA CYS A 168 -7.60 1.81 2.17
C CYS A 168 -9.03 1.42 2.56
N LEU A 169 -9.39 1.60 3.84
CA LEU A 169 -10.73 1.30 4.34
C LEU A 169 -11.82 2.16 3.67
N ILE A 170 -11.59 3.47 3.57
CA ILE A 170 -12.59 4.41 3.02
C ILE A 170 -12.74 4.25 1.50
N SER A 171 -11.64 3.92 0.80
CA SER A 171 -11.67 3.68 -0.65
C SER A 171 -12.20 2.29 -1.03
N GLY A 172 -12.24 1.35 -0.09
CA GLY A 172 -12.69 -0.02 -0.35
C GLY A 172 -11.76 -0.78 -1.29
N ASP A 173 -10.46 -0.49 -1.23
CA ASP A 173 -9.44 -0.93 -2.20
C ASP A 173 -9.09 -2.43 -2.22
N GLY A 174 -9.77 -3.25 -1.41
CA GLY A 174 -9.50 -4.69 -1.36
C GLY A 174 -8.59 -5.15 -0.22
N CYS A 175 -8.07 -4.25 0.62
CA CYS A 175 -7.09 -4.61 1.65
C CYS A 175 -7.65 -5.35 2.89
N TYR A 176 -8.78 -6.05 2.77
CA TYR A 176 -9.47 -6.76 3.85
C TYR A 176 -9.01 -8.21 4.02
N GLY A 177 -9.46 -8.82 5.11
CA GLY A 177 -9.16 -10.21 5.42
C GLY A 177 -10.22 -11.20 4.96
N HIS A 178 -9.99 -12.47 5.29
CA HIS A 178 -10.94 -13.56 5.05
C HIS A 178 -12.20 -13.42 5.92
N GLY A 179 -13.16 -14.32 5.69
CA GLY A 179 -14.44 -14.36 6.41
C GLY A 179 -14.23 -14.48 7.92
N ALA A 180 -14.99 -13.67 8.67
CA ALA A 180 -14.98 -13.66 10.13
C ALA A 180 -16.31 -14.23 10.65
N SER A 181 -16.24 -15.29 11.45
CA SER A 181 -17.40 -15.90 12.12
C SER A 181 -17.89 -15.10 13.33
N VAL A 182 -17.09 -14.14 13.79
CA VAL A 182 -17.39 -13.24 14.91
C VAL A 182 -17.70 -11.84 14.41
N ASN A 183 -18.57 -11.12 15.11
CA ASN A 183 -18.82 -9.70 14.84
C ASN A 183 -18.24 -8.87 15.99
N ILE A 184 -17.10 -8.23 15.74
CA ILE A 184 -16.40 -7.40 16.72
C ILE A 184 -16.35 -5.98 16.16
N PRO A 185 -16.93 -4.98 16.88
CA PRO A 185 -16.89 -3.59 16.45
C PRO A 185 -15.48 -3.15 16.08
N LEU A 186 -15.34 -2.41 14.97
CA LEU A 186 -14.08 -1.92 14.37
C LEU A 186 -13.17 -3.00 13.75
N LEU A 187 -13.11 -4.20 14.32
CA LEU A 187 -12.21 -5.27 13.86
C LEU A 187 -12.81 -6.14 12.76
N THR A 188 -14.13 -6.15 12.62
CA THR A 188 -14.83 -6.79 11.50
C THR A 188 -15.65 -5.77 10.74
N MET A 189 -15.90 -6.04 9.46
CA MET A 189 -16.74 -5.20 8.62
C MET A 189 -17.48 -6.05 7.60
N VAL A 190 -18.58 -5.50 7.07
CA VAL A 190 -19.33 -6.16 6.00
C VAL A 190 -18.75 -5.73 4.66
N TYR A 191 -18.18 -6.67 3.92
CA TYR A 191 -17.75 -6.50 2.54
C TYR A 191 -18.91 -6.77 1.58
N GLY A 192 -19.18 -5.81 0.68
CA GLY A 192 -20.32 -5.86 -0.24
C GLY A 192 -21.50 -4.98 0.21
N PRO A 193 -22.55 -4.84 -0.62
CA PRO A 193 -23.76 -4.12 -0.21
C PRO A 193 -24.45 -4.86 0.94
N ALA A 194 -24.66 -4.18 2.08
CA ALA A 194 -25.29 -4.75 3.26
C ALA A 194 -26.69 -5.32 2.98
N ASP A 195 -27.41 -4.73 2.01
CA ASP A 195 -28.81 -5.06 1.71
C ASP A 195 -28.99 -5.80 0.37
N GLY A 196 -27.91 -6.23 -0.31
CA GLY A 196 -28.01 -6.90 -1.61
C GLY A 196 -28.70 -6.03 -2.67
N PHE A 197 -27.96 -5.18 -3.37
CA PHE A 197 -28.55 -4.38 -4.44
C PHE A 197 -28.72 -5.24 -5.71
N CYS A 198 -29.88 -5.85 -5.89
CA CYS A 198 -30.25 -6.43 -7.18
C CYS A 198 -30.77 -5.34 -8.13
N PRO A 199 -30.16 -5.14 -9.31
CA PRO A 199 -30.80 -4.40 -10.38
C PRO A 199 -32.15 -5.06 -10.70
N ALA A 200 -33.23 -4.27 -10.74
CA ALA A 200 -34.58 -4.77 -11.04
C ALA A 200 -34.72 -5.32 -12.47
N ASP A 201 -33.77 -4.99 -13.36
CA ASP A 201 -33.69 -5.51 -14.72
C ASP A 201 -33.01 -6.89 -14.75
N PRO A 202 -33.74 -7.97 -15.13
CA PRO A 202 -33.22 -9.33 -15.25
C PRO A 202 -31.99 -9.44 -16.16
N ALA A 203 -31.86 -8.54 -17.15
CA ALA A 203 -30.73 -8.50 -18.08
C ALA A 203 -29.45 -7.90 -17.47
N LEU A 204 -29.54 -7.22 -16.33
CA LEU A 204 -28.38 -6.74 -15.56
C LEU A 204 -28.03 -7.69 -14.40
N SER A 205 -29.01 -8.43 -13.88
CA SER A 205 -28.82 -9.40 -12.80
C SER A 205 -27.91 -10.56 -13.20
N TRP A 206 -28.04 -11.10 -14.43
CA TRP A 206 -27.15 -12.16 -14.93
C TRP A 206 -25.73 -11.67 -15.25
N LYS A 207 -25.60 -10.38 -15.60
CA LYS A 207 -24.31 -9.75 -15.93
C LYS A 207 -23.50 -9.42 -14.67
N TYR A 208 -24.18 -9.13 -13.55
CA TYR A 208 -23.56 -8.80 -12.26
C TYR A 208 -24.19 -9.58 -11.09
N PRO A 209 -24.11 -10.93 -11.08
CA PRO A 209 -24.78 -11.78 -10.08
C PRO A 209 -24.27 -11.55 -8.65
N TYR A 210 -23.07 -11.00 -8.49
CA TYR A 210 -22.47 -10.64 -7.20
C TYR A 210 -23.12 -9.41 -6.52
N MET A 211 -23.88 -8.60 -7.26
CA MET A 211 -24.60 -7.44 -6.69
C MET A 211 -25.82 -7.87 -5.85
N CYS A 212 -26.34 -9.07 -6.12
CA CYS A 212 -27.46 -9.70 -5.41
C CYS A 212 -27.05 -10.48 -4.14
N SER A 213 -25.77 -10.46 -3.75
CA SER A 213 -25.26 -11.18 -2.59
C SER A 213 -25.36 -10.33 -1.32
N ALA A 214 -25.86 -10.93 -0.23
CA ALA A 214 -25.76 -10.32 1.09
C ALA A 214 -24.27 -10.10 1.45
N GLY A 215 -23.96 -8.94 2.03
CA GLY A 215 -22.59 -8.62 2.39
C GLY A 215 -21.97 -9.66 3.34
N VAL A 216 -20.68 -9.92 3.15
CA VAL A 216 -19.94 -10.96 3.87
C VAL A 216 -19.19 -10.30 5.02
N ASN A 217 -19.31 -10.86 6.22
CA ASN A 217 -18.54 -10.37 7.35
C ASN A 217 -17.07 -10.81 7.22
N VAL A 218 -16.17 -9.86 7.14
CA VAL A 218 -14.73 -10.08 6.94
C VAL A 218 -13.91 -9.36 8.00
N TRP A 219 -12.67 -9.79 8.21
CA TRP A 219 -11.72 -9.09 9.06
C TRP A 219 -11.37 -7.72 8.47
N ASN A 220 -11.53 -6.67 9.27
CA ASN A 220 -11.14 -5.32 8.93
C ASN A 220 -9.64 -5.10 9.19
N THR A 221 -8.82 -5.79 8.41
CA THR A 221 -7.36 -5.66 8.44
C THR A 221 -6.85 -4.22 8.21
N PRO A 222 -7.43 -3.35 7.35
CA PRO A 222 -6.92 -1.98 7.25
C PRO A 222 -7.18 -1.18 8.54
N MET A 223 -8.30 -1.40 9.24
CA MET A 223 -8.52 -0.79 10.57
C MET A 223 -7.52 -1.34 11.60
N MET A 224 -7.28 -2.65 11.62
CA MET A 224 -6.29 -3.26 12.52
C MET A 224 -4.89 -2.67 12.30
N GLU A 225 -4.43 -2.59 11.04
CA GLU A 225 -3.13 -1.98 10.70
C GLU A 225 -3.08 -0.50 11.12
N SER A 226 -4.17 0.24 10.93
CA SER A 226 -4.27 1.64 11.37
C SER A 226 -4.13 1.77 12.88
N LEU A 227 -4.84 0.94 13.66
CA LEU A 227 -4.81 0.95 15.12
C LEU A 227 -3.43 0.54 15.66
N LEU A 228 -2.81 -0.50 15.10
CA LEU A 228 -1.46 -0.92 15.48
C LEU A 228 -0.43 0.19 15.20
N SER A 229 -0.55 0.86 14.06
CA SER A 229 0.37 1.92 13.66
C SER A 229 0.18 3.21 14.46
N LEU A 230 -1.06 3.52 14.83
CA LEU A 230 -1.36 4.56 15.81
C LEU A 230 -0.80 4.19 17.20
N GLY A 231 -0.92 2.92 17.60
CA GLY A 231 -0.29 2.39 18.82
C GLY A 231 1.23 2.60 18.82
N LEU A 232 1.91 2.30 17.71
CA LEU A 232 3.34 2.58 17.55
C LEU A 232 3.65 4.08 17.66
N PHE A 233 2.87 4.93 16.99
CA PHE A 233 3.02 6.38 17.12
C PHE A 233 2.94 6.84 18.58
N LEU A 234 1.93 6.36 19.33
CA LEU A 234 1.76 6.66 20.74
C LEU A 234 2.92 6.13 21.59
N ILE A 235 3.40 4.91 21.34
CA ILE A 235 4.58 4.34 22.02
C ILE A 235 5.81 5.21 21.78
N LEU A 236 6.03 5.65 20.54
CA LEU A 236 7.17 6.49 20.20
C LEU A 236 7.06 7.88 20.86
N MET A 237 5.87 8.48 20.87
CA MET A 237 5.65 9.84 21.35
C MET A 237 5.48 9.95 22.87
N LEU A 238 4.90 8.95 23.54
CA LEU A 238 4.64 9.01 24.98
C LEU A 238 5.75 8.36 25.80
N TRP A 239 6.45 7.38 25.24
CA TRP A 239 7.47 6.61 25.97
C TRP A 239 8.85 6.73 25.34
N ALA A 240 9.04 6.24 24.11
CA ALA A 240 10.38 6.05 23.55
C ALA A 240 11.18 7.36 23.45
N ARG A 241 10.49 8.47 23.15
CA ARG A 241 11.12 9.80 23.04
C ARG A 241 11.72 10.35 24.34
N HIS A 242 11.35 9.78 25.49
CA HIS A 242 11.80 10.20 26.82
C HIS A 242 12.95 9.34 27.38
N GLN A 243 13.38 8.31 26.65
CA GLN A 243 14.35 7.33 27.16
C GLN A 243 15.82 7.68 26.88
N ASN A 244 16.11 8.74 26.11
CA ASN A 244 17.46 9.13 25.69
C ASN A 244 18.28 7.98 25.10
N PHE A 245 17.66 7.22 24.20
CA PHE A 245 18.33 6.15 23.47
C PHE A 245 19.40 6.69 22.51
N ARG A 246 20.36 5.83 22.16
CA ARG A 246 21.33 6.12 21.10
C ARG A 246 20.65 6.29 19.74
N PRO A 247 21.23 7.12 18.84
CA PRO A 247 20.69 7.31 17.50
C PRO A 247 20.52 5.99 16.73
N GLY A 248 19.36 5.80 16.13
CA GLY A 248 18.93 4.60 15.39
C GLY A 248 18.00 3.69 16.18
N MET A 249 17.81 3.91 17.49
CA MET A 249 16.96 3.04 18.30
C MET A 249 15.49 3.12 17.91
N LEU A 250 14.98 4.31 17.58
CA LEU A 250 13.57 4.46 17.23
C LEU A 250 13.29 3.87 15.84
N VAL A 251 14.25 3.99 14.91
CA VAL A 251 14.19 3.26 13.63
C VAL A 251 14.12 1.76 13.89
N ALA A 252 14.97 1.23 14.78
CA ALA A 252 14.95 -0.19 15.09
C ALA A 252 13.62 -0.63 15.74
N ILE A 253 13.08 0.16 16.68
CA ILE A 253 11.76 -0.10 17.30
C ILE A 253 10.68 -0.12 16.21
N PHE A 254 10.72 0.83 15.29
CA PHE A 254 9.79 0.91 14.17
C PHE A 254 9.86 -0.35 13.30
N LEU A 255 11.06 -0.80 12.91
CA LEU A 255 11.26 -2.00 12.10
C LEU A 255 10.70 -3.26 12.77
N VAL A 256 11.00 -3.45 14.06
CA VAL A 256 10.54 -4.63 14.81
C VAL A 256 9.03 -4.59 15.01
N TYR A 257 8.49 -3.46 15.48
CA TYR A 257 7.05 -3.34 15.73
C TYR A 257 6.25 -3.45 14.44
N ASN A 258 6.61 -2.69 13.40
CA ASN A 258 5.88 -2.68 12.14
C ASN A 258 6.02 -4.04 11.42
N GLY A 259 7.19 -4.67 11.48
CA GLY A 259 7.38 -6.03 11.00
C GLY A 259 6.49 -7.02 11.74
N PHE A 260 6.47 -6.99 13.08
CA PHE A 260 5.62 -7.87 13.88
C PHE A 260 4.12 -7.65 13.59
N ALA A 261 3.67 -6.39 13.58
CA ALA A 261 2.29 -6.03 13.23
C ALA A 261 1.91 -6.54 11.84
N ARG A 262 2.78 -6.35 10.83
CA ARG A 262 2.54 -6.82 9.47
C ARG A 262 2.47 -8.33 9.39
N PHE A 263 3.39 -9.04 10.05
CA PHE A 263 3.43 -10.49 10.08
C PHE A 263 2.14 -11.08 10.69
N MET A 264 1.63 -10.49 11.78
CA MET A 264 0.40 -10.91 12.44
C MET A 264 -0.85 -10.65 11.59
N VAL A 265 -0.99 -9.45 11.02
CA VAL A 265 -2.17 -9.10 10.19
C VAL A 265 -2.24 -9.95 8.92
N GLU A 266 -1.11 -10.34 8.37
CA GLU A 266 -1.05 -11.10 7.12
C GLU A 266 -1.74 -12.47 7.21
N PHE A 267 -1.80 -13.09 8.40
CA PHE A 267 -2.56 -14.33 8.59
C PHE A 267 -4.06 -14.17 8.31
N LEU A 268 -4.58 -12.96 8.51
CA LEU A 268 -5.97 -12.64 8.24
C LEU A 268 -6.19 -12.22 6.78
N ARG A 269 -5.14 -11.83 6.05
CA ARG A 269 -5.24 -11.25 4.71
C ARG A 269 -5.43 -12.28 3.60
N LEU A 270 -6.07 -11.82 2.53
CA LEU A 270 -6.30 -12.57 1.29
C LEU A 270 -5.16 -12.34 0.28
N ASN A 271 -3.96 -12.76 0.66
CA ASN A 271 -2.78 -12.61 -0.19
C ASN A 271 -2.24 -13.98 -0.57
N ASP A 272 -1.74 -14.11 -1.81
CA ASP A 272 -1.18 -15.37 -2.29
C ASP A 272 0.15 -15.69 -1.61
N ALA A 273 0.35 -16.99 -1.34
CA ALA A 273 1.58 -17.47 -0.76
C ALA A 273 2.67 -17.54 -1.84
N VAL A 274 3.84 -16.99 -1.52
CA VAL A 274 5.06 -17.16 -2.32
C VAL A 274 5.68 -18.53 -2.03
N ILE A 275 5.61 -18.96 -0.77
CA ILE A 275 6.05 -20.28 -0.33
C ILE A 275 4.82 -21.02 0.20
N PRO A 276 4.11 -21.78 -0.66
CA PRO A 276 2.97 -22.58 -0.24
C PRO A 276 3.44 -23.71 0.69
N VAL A 277 2.71 -23.90 1.79
CA VAL A 277 2.92 -24.96 2.79
C VAL A 277 1.78 -25.98 2.73
N LEU A 278 0.58 -25.50 2.41
CA LEU A 278 -0.62 -26.27 2.19
C LEU A 278 -1.10 -26.06 0.77
N ASP A 279 -2.01 -26.92 0.32
CA ASP A 279 -2.70 -26.69 -0.94
C ASP A 279 -3.45 -25.36 -0.88
N PRO A 280 -3.36 -24.55 -1.95
CA PRO A 280 -4.07 -23.29 -2.02
C PRO A 280 -5.58 -23.57 -1.89
N PRO A 281 -6.34 -22.65 -1.25
CA PRO A 281 -7.79 -22.75 -1.23
C PRO A 281 -8.29 -22.87 -2.67
N THR A 282 -9.02 -23.95 -2.95
CA THR A 282 -9.47 -24.27 -4.30
C THR A 282 -10.42 -23.19 -4.80
N TYR A 283 -9.98 -22.45 -5.83
CA TYR A 283 -10.76 -21.41 -6.52
C TYR A 283 -11.90 -21.98 -7.37
N GLU A 284 -12.32 -23.22 -7.15
CA GLU A 284 -13.62 -23.66 -7.62
C GLU A 284 -14.68 -22.93 -6.79
N THR A 285 -14.96 -21.61 -6.91
CA THR A 285 -15.35 -20.96 -8.16
C THR A 285 -15.85 -19.54 -7.89
N ALA A 286 -15.21 -18.55 -8.53
CA ALA A 286 -15.86 -17.29 -8.89
C ALA A 286 -15.80 -17.08 -10.41
N TYR A 287 -14.69 -17.47 -11.06
CA TYR A 287 -14.53 -17.42 -12.52
C TYR A 287 -14.66 -18.80 -13.21
N GLY A 288 -14.40 -19.91 -12.52
CA GLY A 288 -14.49 -21.27 -13.07
C GLY A 288 -15.90 -21.82 -13.26
N LEU A 289 -16.87 -21.51 -12.37
CA LEU A 289 -18.27 -21.97 -12.50
C LEU A 289 -18.93 -21.25 -13.68
N VAL A 290 -18.60 -19.98 -13.92
CA VAL A 290 -19.24 -19.16 -14.96
C VAL A 290 -18.81 -19.56 -16.38
N LYS A 291 -17.59 -20.09 -16.55
CA LYS A 291 -17.09 -20.48 -17.88
C LYS A 291 -17.53 -21.89 -18.30
N ASN A 292 -17.73 -22.80 -17.35
CA ASN A 292 -18.04 -24.21 -17.61
C ASN A 292 -19.47 -24.63 -17.27
N LEU A 293 -20.29 -23.81 -16.63
CA LEU A 293 -21.72 -24.04 -16.51
C LEU A 293 -22.49 -23.08 -17.41
N ARG A 294 -23.23 -23.65 -18.37
CA ARG A 294 -24.26 -22.90 -19.12
C ARG A 294 -25.42 -22.45 -18.24
N THR A 295 -25.50 -22.94 -16.99
CA THR A 295 -26.54 -22.66 -16.01
C THR A 295 -25.93 -22.67 -14.60
N VAL A 296 -25.82 -21.52 -13.97
CA VAL A 296 -25.56 -21.42 -12.52
C VAL A 296 -26.79 -22.02 -11.82
N PRO A 297 -26.66 -23.01 -10.91
CA PRO A 297 -27.79 -23.49 -10.12
C PRO A 297 -28.44 -22.32 -9.40
N GLU A 298 -29.77 -22.20 -9.48
CA GLU A 298 -30.54 -21.08 -8.90
C GLU A 298 -30.22 -20.85 -7.41
N GLU A 299 -29.82 -21.90 -6.69
CA GLU A 299 -29.41 -21.89 -5.29
C GLU A 299 -28.03 -21.23 -5.02
N MET A 300 -27.12 -21.21 -6.00
CA MET A 300 -25.78 -20.61 -5.89
C MET A 300 -25.68 -19.19 -6.47
N GLY A 301 -26.72 -18.75 -7.18
CA GLY A 301 -26.76 -17.52 -7.99
C GLY A 301 -26.55 -16.18 -7.27
N GLY A 302 -26.23 -16.20 -5.97
CA GLY A 302 -25.93 -15.02 -5.18
C GLY A 302 -24.94 -15.23 -4.03
N ARG A 303 -24.17 -16.34 -3.98
CA ARG A 303 -23.22 -16.65 -2.86
C ARG A 303 -21.76 -16.78 -3.27
N LEU A 304 -21.41 -16.57 -4.55
CA LEU A 304 -20.05 -16.75 -5.07
C LEU A 304 -18.97 -15.90 -4.34
N PRO A 305 -19.21 -14.61 -4.00
CA PRO A 305 -18.24 -13.83 -3.22
C PRO A 305 -18.10 -14.39 -1.80
N ALA A 306 -19.22 -14.70 -1.13
CA ALA A 306 -19.26 -15.24 0.24
C ALA A 306 -18.49 -16.55 0.37
N TYR A 307 -18.63 -17.46 -0.60
CA TYR A 307 -17.94 -18.74 -0.59
C TYR A 307 -16.42 -18.61 -0.57
N TYR A 308 -15.86 -17.64 -1.30
CA TYR A 308 -14.41 -17.41 -1.31
C TYR A 308 -13.89 -16.92 0.04
N PHE A 309 -14.57 -15.95 0.65
CA PHE A 309 -14.17 -15.43 1.96
C PHE A 309 -14.31 -16.46 3.08
N GLU A 310 -15.37 -17.26 3.04
CA GLU A 310 -15.69 -18.24 4.08
C GLU A 310 -14.77 -19.47 4.03
N ASN A 311 -14.30 -19.88 2.84
CA ASN A 311 -13.44 -21.05 2.66
C ASN A 311 -11.96 -20.71 2.50
N TRP A 312 -11.58 -19.43 2.64
CA TRP A 312 -10.18 -19.05 2.61
C TRP A 312 -9.48 -19.49 3.91
N HIS A 313 -8.34 -20.15 3.74
CA HIS A 313 -7.39 -20.43 4.82
C HIS A 313 -6.00 -19.93 4.44
N TRP A 314 -5.22 -19.55 5.44
CA TRP A 314 -3.79 -19.33 5.25
C TRP A 314 -3.13 -20.65 4.80
N TYR A 315 -2.49 -20.63 3.64
CA TYR A 315 -1.90 -21.83 3.02
C TYR A 315 -0.38 -21.73 2.79
N GLY A 316 0.26 -20.64 3.21
CA GLY A 316 1.71 -20.49 3.10
C GLY A 316 2.20 -19.06 3.31
N PHE A 317 3.52 -18.88 3.25
CA PHE A 317 4.12 -17.59 3.53
C PHE A 317 4.02 -16.64 2.34
N THR A 318 3.41 -15.48 2.58
CA THR A 318 3.30 -14.42 1.59
C THR A 318 4.58 -13.60 1.51
N GLN A 319 4.73 -12.81 0.44
CA GLN A 319 5.84 -11.85 0.32
C GLN A 319 5.90 -10.89 1.52
N ALA A 320 4.74 -10.40 1.98
CA ALA A 320 4.68 -9.48 3.11
C ALA A 320 5.14 -10.14 4.42
N GLN A 321 4.78 -11.41 4.66
CA GLN A 321 5.27 -12.17 5.81
C GLN A 321 6.79 -12.34 5.79
N LEU A 322 7.38 -12.67 4.63
CA LEU A 322 8.83 -12.82 4.50
C LEU A 322 9.56 -11.50 4.72
N THR A 323 9.07 -10.41 4.12
CA THR A 323 9.64 -9.08 4.35
C THR A 323 9.51 -8.66 5.82
N ALA A 324 8.39 -8.94 6.46
CA ALA A 324 8.16 -8.65 7.87
C ALA A 324 9.17 -9.36 8.79
N VAL A 325 9.41 -10.65 8.56
CA VAL A 325 10.45 -11.42 9.29
C VAL A 325 11.83 -10.79 9.09
N ALA A 326 12.18 -10.40 7.86
CA ALA A 326 13.44 -9.73 7.59
C ALA A 326 13.57 -8.40 8.34
N LEU A 327 12.52 -7.58 8.39
CA LEU A 327 12.51 -6.31 9.14
C LEU A 327 12.70 -6.55 10.65
N ILE A 328 12.05 -7.57 11.21
CA ILE A 328 12.19 -7.94 12.62
C ILE A 328 13.64 -8.35 12.91
N VAL A 329 14.21 -9.26 12.11
CA VAL A 329 15.57 -9.76 12.30
C VAL A 329 16.58 -8.62 12.19
N ILE A 330 16.48 -7.78 11.15
CA ILE A 330 17.35 -6.62 10.96
C ILE A 330 17.22 -5.65 12.14
N GLY A 331 15.99 -5.34 12.57
CA GLY A 331 15.75 -4.43 13.68
C GLY A 331 16.32 -4.95 15.00
N VAL A 332 16.10 -6.22 15.34
CA VAL A 332 16.63 -6.85 16.56
C VAL A 332 18.16 -6.91 16.51
N ALA A 333 18.74 -7.37 15.40
CA ALA A 333 20.19 -7.43 15.24
C ALA A 333 20.81 -6.04 15.39
N TRP A 334 20.18 -5.00 14.83
CA TRP A 334 20.63 -3.62 14.99
C TRP A 334 20.60 -3.17 16.44
N MET A 335 19.50 -3.40 17.17
CA MET A 335 19.40 -3.02 18.58
C MET A 335 20.50 -3.67 19.42
N VAL A 336 20.73 -4.97 19.22
CA VAL A 336 21.66 -5.78 20.01
C VAL A 336 23.11 -5.48 19.65
N LEU A 337 23.48 -5.57 18.37
CA LEU A 337 24.84 -5.36 17.89
C LEU A 337 25.27 -3.90 18.05
N GLY A 338 24.37 -2.96 17.77
CA GLY A 338 24.60 -1.53 17.97
C GLY A 338 24.54 -1.08 19.43
N ARG A 339 24.13 -1.97 20.35
CA ARG A 339 23.89 -1.68 21.78
C ARG A 339 23.05 -0.42 21.98
N LEU A 340 22.03 -0.24 21.13
CA LEU A 340 21.23 0.97 21.02
C LEU A 340 20.33 1.20 22.24
N TYR A 341 20.03 0.12 22.97
CA TYR A 341 19.29 0.13 24.23
C TYR A 341 20.03 0.84 25.37
N LYS A 342 21.34 1.12 25.22
CA LYS A 342 22.08 1.92 26.21
C LYS A 342 21.70 3.40 26.07
N LYS A 343 21.53 4.06 27.20
CA LYS A 343 21.36 5.53 27.22
C LYS A 343 22.59 6.22 26.66
N GLN A 344 22.38 7.32 25.96
CA GLN A 344 23.47 8.20 25.56
C GLN A 344 24.08 8.83 26.82
N ALA A 345 25.41 8.82 26.95
CA ALA A 345 26.06 9.51 28.06
C ALA A 345 25.93 11.03 27.85
N ASP A 346 25.60 11.75 28.93
CA ASP A 346 25.52 13.21 28.93
C ASP A 346 26.92 13.78 28.62
N GLY A 347 27.22 14.04 27.34
CA GLY A 347 28.52 14.56 26.89
C GLY A 347 28.94 14.22 25.45
N GLU A 348 28.34 13.22 24.79
CA GLU A 348 28.68 12.83 23.41
C GLU A 348 27.93 13.62 22.33
N ALA A 349 27.29 14.74 22.68
CA ALA A 349 26.67 15.65 21.71
C ALA A 349 27.70 16.66 21.20
N ALA A 350 28.63 16.20 20.36
CA ALA A 350 29.48 17.04 19.53
C ALA A 350 29.31 16.66 18.06
#